data_AF-A0A7U5JW42-F1
#
_entry.id   AF-A0A7U5JW42-F1
#
_cell.length_a   1.000
_cell.length_b   1.000
_cell.length_c   1.000
_cell.angle_alpha   90.00
_cell.angle_beta   90.00
_cell.angle_gamma   90.00
#
_symmetry.space_group_name_H-M   'P 1'
#
loop_
_entity.id
_entity.type
_entity.pdbx_description
1 polymer ?
#
loop_
_entity_poly.entity_id
_entity_poly.type
_entity_poly.pdbx_seq_one_letter_code
_entity_poly.pdbx_strand_id
1 'polypeptide(L)'
;MAATITPEELYKKIEAREDFLLVDVRAEDKYNHFHIEGDAVQELNLPKTNIFQLEEEHSQSLPELPADKKMVITCTTGNSAARCAAILSDRNYHAVVLEGGITAWKEYVSRKSVIQMWEKYKEIQPEAPDRYEAWSFGDSKEMADNLLNLTAAGVKTATASNYLLYQAENEPLPEPGLHNIILDGDGIAAAIVETTSVEVVPFNEVTEEHAYLEGEGDRSLRYWREVHEAFFTKELKEINGDFYDTMPVVCEKFRLVYKK
;
A
#
# COMPACT_ATOMS: atom_id res chain seq x y z
N MET A 1 25.42 -17.50 -9.15
CA MET A 1 24.36 -16.61 -8.62
C MET A 1 23.16 -17.48 -8.33
N ALA A 2 22.45 -17.24 -7.22
CA ALA A 2 21.22 -17.98 -6.92
C ALA A 2 20.19 -17.71 -8.03
N ALA A 3 19.41 -18.72 -8.41
CA ALA A 3 18.31 -18.53 -9.33
C ALA A 3 17.26 -17.60 -8.72
N THR A 4 16.60 -16.79 -9.53
CA THR A 4 15.66 -15.77 -9.09
C THR A 4 14.27 -15.98 -9.68
N ILE A 5 13.27 -15.33 -9.08
CA ILE A 5 11.90 -15.21 -9.58
C ILE A 5 11.42 -13.77 -9.36
N THR A 6 10.83 -13.16 -10.38
CA THR A 6 10.26 -11.82 -10.30
C THR A 6 8.94 -11.81 -9.52
N PRO A 7 8.49 -10.66 -8.97
CA PRO A 7 7.15 -10.53 -8.40
C PRO A 7 6.03 -10.93 -9.38
N GLU A 8 6.18 -10.60 -10.67
CA GLU A 8 5.19 -10.98 -11.70
C GLU A 8 5.09 -12.49 -11.89
N GLU A 9 6.23 -13.17 -11.99
CA GLU A 9 6.25 -14.62 -12.13
C GLU A 9 5.69 -15.29 -10.88
N LEU A 10 6.07 -14.84 -9.68
CA LEU A 10 5.52 -15.38 -8.43
C LEU A 10 4.01 -15.18 -8.36
N TYR A 11 3.50 -14.00 -8.74
CA TYR A 11 2.06 -13.74 -8.79
C TYR A 11 1.35 -14.69 -9.75
N LYS A 12 1.88 -14.91 -10.96
CA LYS A 12 1.32 -15.89 -11.91
C LYS A 12 1.32 -17.31 -11.36
N LYS A 13 2.35 -17.71 -10.59
CA LYS A 13 2.40 -19.03 -9.94
C LYS A 13 1.32 -19.19 -8.87
N ILE A 14 1.10 -18.16 -8.07
CA ILE A 14 0.05 -18.12 -7.05
C ILE A 14 -1.33 -18.25 -7.70
N GLU A 15 -1.61 -17.45 -8.74
CA GLU A 15 -2.87 -17.49 -9.49
C GLU A 15 -3.09 -18.85 -10.17
N ALA A 16 -2.03 -19.44 -10.72
CA ALA A 16 -2.08 -20.77 -11.34
C ALA A 16 -2.15 -21.92 -10.32
N ARG A 17 -2.11 -21.64 -9.01
CA ARG A 17 -2.09 -22.62 -7.92
C ARG A 17 -0.99 -23.66 -8.08
N GLU A 18 0.18 -23.22 -8.54
CA GLU A 18 1.34 -24.10 -8.65
C GLU A 18 1.82 -24.58 -7.27
N ASP A 19 2.32 -25.82 -7.19
CA ASP A 19 2.87 -26.35 -5.94
C ASP A 19 4.31 -25.86 -5.72
N PHE A 20 4.47 -24.98 -4.74
CA PHE A 20 5.77 -24.49 -4.25
C PHE A 20 5.65 -24.12 -2.78
N LEU A 21 6.79 -24.05 -2.09
CA LEU A 21 6.89 -23.54 -0.72
C LEU A 21 7.46 -22.12 -0.73
N LEU A 22 6.75 -21.17 -0.16
CA LEU A 22 7.27 -19.82 0.09
C LEU A 22 7.90 -19.78 1.48
N VAL A 23 9.19 -19.46 1.54
CA VAL A 23 9.94 -19.37 2.80
C VAL A 23 10.32 -17.92 3.07
N ASP A 24 9.74 -17.34 4.11
CA ASP A 24 10.09 -16.01 4.58
C ASP A 24 11.17 -16.10 5.66
N VAL A 25 12.37 -15.57 5.36
CA VAL A 25 13.53 -15.64 6.24
C VAL A 25 13.71 -14.43 7.15
N ARG A 26 12.71 -13.55 7.20
CA ARG A 26 12.69 -12.43 8.16
C ARG A 26 12.41 -12.92 9.58
N ALA A 27 12.63 -12.03 10.54
CA ALA A 27 12.18 -12.25 11.90
C ALA A 27 10.65 -12.29 11.96
N GLU A 28 10.13 -13.04 12.93
CA GLU A 28 8.71 -13.35 13.11
C GLU A 28 7.84 -12.09 13.20
N ASP A 29 8.32 -11.04 13.87
CA ASP A 29 7.63 -9.74 13.97
C ASP A 29 7.36 -9.12 12.60
N LYS A 30 8.33 -9.16 11.68
CA LYS A 30 8.19 -8.64 10.32
C LYS A 30 7.28 -9.48 9.46
N TYR A 31 7.29 -10.79 9.68
CA TYR A 31 6.43 -11.74 8.98
C TYR A 31 4.97 -11.56 9.43
N ASN A 32 4.72 -11.46 10.74
CA ASN A 32 3.40 -11.24 11.32
C ASN A 32 2.80 -9.88 10.92
N HIS A 33 3.64 -8.85 10.74
CA HIS A 33 3.16 -7.54 10.28
C HIS A 33 2.70 -7.56 8.82
N PHE A 34 3.36 -8.34 7.96
CA PHE A 34 2.94 -8.58 6.58
C PHE A 34 3.74 -9.74 6.03
N HIS A 35 3.09 -10.67 5.34
CA HIS A 35 3.73 -11.69 4.52
C HIS A 35 2.89 -11.93 3.26
N ILE A 36 3.45 -12.68 2.30
CA ILE A 36 2.71 -13.02 1.09
C ILE A 36 1.76 -14.16 1.43
N GLU A 37 0.47 -13.94 1.21
CA GLU A 37 -0.60 -14.90 1.44
C GLU A 37 -1.26 -15.31 0.11
N GLY A 38 -2.00 -16.42 0.14
CA GLY A 38 -2.87 -16.85 -0.96
C GLY A 38 -3.47 -18.22 -0.70
N ASP A 39 -4.70 -18.46 -1.17
CA ASP A 39 -5.49 -19.67 -0.89
C ASP A 39 -4.79 -21.02 -1.16
N ALA A 40 -3.75 -21.01 -2.02
CA ALA A 40 -2.98 -22.20 -2.41
C ALA A 40 -1.48 -22.10 -2.09
N VAL A 41 -1.04 -21.05 -1.40
CA VAL A 41 0.37 -20.85 -1.07
C VAL A 41 0.70 -21.61 0.20
N GLN A 42 1.59 -22.59 0.10
CA GLN A 42 2.26 -23.14 1.28
C GLN A 42 3.31 -22.11 1.71
N GLU A 43 3.14 -21.51 2.87
CA GLU A 43 4.08 -20.56 3.45
C GLU A 43 4.81 -21.17 4.65
N LEU A 44 6.00 -20.64 4.94
CA LEU A 44 6.76 -20.96 6.15
C LEU A 44 7.59 -19.74 6.56
N ASN A 45 7.40 -19.25 7.79
CA ASN A 45 8.39 -18.36 8.41
C ASN A 45 9.57 -19.18 8.98
N LEU A 46 10.76 -19.02 8.39
CA LEU A 46 11.99 -19.66 8.85
C LEU A 46 13.09 -18.60 8.98
N PRO A 47 13.24 -17.96 10.15
CA PRO A 47 14.21 -16.88 10.35
C PRO A 47 15.61 -17.26 9.87
N LYS A 48 16.26 -16.34 9.15
CA LYS A 48 17.58 -16.56 8.51
C LYS A 48 18.66 -17.14 9.43
N THR A 49 18.58 -16.86 10.74
CA THR A 49 19.49 -17.40 11.75
C THR A 49 19.51 -18.93 11.77
N ASN A 50 18.35 -19.57 11.59
CA ASN A 50 18.22 -21.02 11.55
C ASN A 50 18.89 -21.61 10.32
N ILE A 51 18.90 -20.89 9.19
CA ILE A 51 19.55 -21.33 7.95
C ILE A 51 21.06 -21.03 8.01
N PHE A 52 21.47 -19.88 8.54
CA PHE A 52 22.89 -19.50 8.63
C PHE A 52 23.69 -20.42 9.53
N GLN A 53 23.09 -20.95 10.61
CA GLN A 53 23.74 -21.91 11.50
C GLN A 53 24.13 -23.21 10.79
N LEU A 54 23.57 -23.52 9.62
CA LEU A 54 23.94 -24.71 8.87
C LEU A 54 25.32 -24.61 8.23
N GLU A 55 25.84 -23.40 7.98
CA GLU A 55 27.20 -23.21 7.46
C GLU A 55 28.26 -23.73 8.44
N GLU A 56 27.96 -23.75 9.73
CA GLU A 56 28.84 -24.27 10.78
C GLU A 56 28.45 -25.73 11.07
N GLU A 57 29.39 -26.67 10.90
CA GLU A 57 29.19 -28.15 10.91
C GLU A 57 28.57 -28.75 12.20
N HIS A 58 28.12 -27.93 13.16
CA HIS A 58 27.47 -28.37 14.39
C HIS A 58 25.95 -28.42 14.19
N SER A 59 25.53 -29.54 13.59
CA SER A 59 24.14 -29.89 13.24
C SER A 59 23.11 -29.46 14.29
N GLN A 60 22.34 -28.43 13.98
CA GLN A 60 20.92 -28.44 14.31
C GLN A 60 20.19 -28.90 13.05
N SER A 61 19.35 -29.92 13.21
CA SER A 61 18.44 -30.34 12.15
C SER A 61 17.54 -29.15 11.80
N LEU A 62 17.50 -28.78 10.52
CA LEU A 62 16.44 -27.92 10.02
C LEU A 62 15.07 -28.56 10.34
N PRO A 63 13.99 -27.76 10.44
CA PRO A 63 12.65 -28.29 10.21
C PRO A 63 12.67 -29.12 8.92
N GLU A 64 11.88 -30.21 8.83
CA GLU A 64 11.79 -31.01 7.61
C GLU A 64 11.28 -30.14 6.45
N LEU A 65 12.21 -29.54 5.69
CA LEU A 65 11.91 -28.82 4.47
C LEU A 65 11.70 -29.85 3.36
N PRO A 66 10.70 -29.66 2.49
CA PRO A 66 10.42 -30.59 1.41
C PRO A 66 11.53 -30.51 0.34
N ALA A 67 12.40 -31.52 0.31
CA ALA A 67 13.55 -31.57 -0.61
C ALA A 67 13.15 -31.69 -2.09
N ASP A 68 11.95 -32.21 -2.37
CA ASP A 68 11.40 -32.43 -3.71
C ASP A 68 10.65 -31.20 -4.26
N LYS A 69 10.32 -30.22 -3.40
CA LYS A 69 9.56 -29.03 -3.80
C LYS A 69 10.47 -27.85 -4.12
N LYS A 70 10.03 -27.05 -5.09
CA LYS A 70 10.64 -25.74 -5.36
C LYS A 70 10.33 -24.80 -4.20
N MET A 71 11.36 -24.13 -3.69
CA MET A 71 11.23 -23.13 -2.64
C MET A 71 11.49 -21.74 -3.18
N VAL A 72 10.59 -20.81 -2.90
CA VAL A 72 10.79 -19.38 -3.14
C VAL A 72 11.18 -18.74 -1.82
N ILE A 73 12.41 -18.23 -1.73
CA ILE A 73 12.96 -17.63 -0.53
C ILE A 73 12.81 -16.11 -0.63
N THR A 74 12.24 -15.50 0.40
CA THR A 74 12.04 -14.05 0.47
C THR A 74 12.56 -13.46 1.77
N CYS A 75 12.96 -12.19 1.70
CA CYS A 75 13.19 -11.35 2.87
C CYS A 75 12.73 -9.93 2.54
N THR A 76 13.16 -8.90 3.29
CA THR A 76 12.72 -7.52 3.02
C THR A 76 13.13 -7.07 1.61
N THR A 77 14.41 -7.18 1.25
CA THR A 77 14.95 -6.65 -0.02
C THR A 77 15.61 -7.71 -0.92
N GLY A 78 15.57 -8.99 -0.52
CA GLY A 78 16.20 -10.11 -1.24
C GLY A 78 17.63 -10.45 -0.79
N ASN A 79 18.35 -9.55 -0.12
CA ASN A 79 19.77 -9.78 0.23
C ASN A 79 20.00 -11.00 1.15
N SER A 80 19.28 -11.07 2.28
CA SER A 80 19.38 -12.24 3.17
C SER A 80 18.81 -13.51 2.53
N ALA A 81 17.80 -13.37 1.68
CA ALA A 81 17.21 -14.49 0.95
C ALA A 81 18.21 -15.11 -0.03
N ALA A 82 19.04 -14.30 -0.70
CA ALA A 82 20.09 -14.78 -1.59
C ALA A 82 21.13 -15.65 -0.85
N ARG A 83 21.56 -15.23 0.35
CA ARG A 83 22.45 -16.06 1.17
C ARG A 83 21.77 -17.35 1.63
N CYS A 84 20.53 -17.28 2.12
CA CYS A 84 19.78 -18.47 2.54
C CYS A 84 19.59 -19.45 1.38
N ALA A 85 19.24 -18.96 0.19
CA ALA A 85 19.05 -19.77 -1.01
C ALA A 85 20.36 -20.47 -1.43
N ALA A 86 21.52 -19.83 -1.28
CA ALA A 86 22.82 -20.46 -1.54
C ALA A 86 23.07 -21.64 -0.58
N ILE A 87 22.91 -21.42 0.73
CA ILE A 87 23.10 -22.46 1.77
C ILE A 87 22.17 -23.66 1.55
N LEU A 88 20.91 -23.40 1.18
CA LEU A 88 19.93 -24.44 0.86
C LEU A 88 20.29 -25.17 -0.44
N SER A 89 20.72 -24.45 -1.47
CA SER A 89 21.15 -25.04 -2.75
C SER A 89 22.35 -25.98 -2.57
N ASP A 90 23.32 -25.61 -1.74
CA ASP A 90 24.49 -26.45 -1.40
C ASP A 90 24.09 -27.76 -0.69
N ARG A 91 22.87 -27.84 -0.16
CA ARG A 91 22.27 -29.02 0.48
C ARG A 91 21.27 -29.74 -0.43
N ASN A 92 21.32 -29.48 -1.74
CA ASN A 92 20.45 -30.05 -2.77
C ASN A 92 18.98 -29.66 -2.69
N TYR A 93 18.65 -28.56 -2.00
CA TYR A 93 17.31 -27.98 -2.07
C TYR A 93 17.15 -27.10 -3.31
N HIS A 94 15.96 -27.12 -3.93
CA HIS A 94 15.67 -26.27 -5.08
C HIS A 94 15.16 -24.89 -4.66
N ALA A 95 16.08 -24.01 -4.24
CA ALA A 95 15.78 -22.67 -3.75
C ALA A 95 15.96 -21.59 -4.84
N VAL A 96 14.95 -20.74 -5.01
CA VAL A 96 15.01 -19.51 -5.82
C VAL A 96 14.72 -18.29 -4.97
N VAL A 97 15.26 -17.13 -5.34
CA VAL A 97 15.12 -15.88 -4.57
C VAL A 97 14.06 -14.99 -5.20
N LEU A 98 13.14 -14.46 -4.39
CA LEU A 98 12.23 -13.40 -4.84
C LEU A 98 13.01 -12.11 -5.06
N GLU A 99 13.05 -11.63 -6.31
CA GLU A 99 13.76 -10.41 -6.68
C GLU A 99 13.18 -9.19 -5.94
N GLY A 100 14.06 -8.42 -5.30
CA GLY A 100 13.67 -7.27 -4.49
C GLY A 100 12.88 -7.60 -3.21
N GLY A 101 12.62 -8.89 -2.93
CA GLY A 101 11.94 -9.36 -1.73
C GLY A 101 10.52 -8.82 -1.58
N ILE A 102 10.07 -8.72 -0.32
CA ILE A 102 8.75 -8.23 0.06
C ILE A 102 8.51 -6.79 -0.40
N THR A 103 9.53 -5.94 -0.44
CA THR A 103 9.39 -4.56 -0.93
C THR A 103 8.94 -4.52 -2.38
N ALA A 104 9.62 -5.24 -3.27
CA ALA A 104 9.23 -5.31 -4.68
C ALA A 104 7.90 -6.06 -4.89
N TRP A 105 7.61 -7.05 -4.04
CA TRP A 105 6.30 -7.72 -4.04
C TRP A 105 5.16 -6.74 -3.77
N LYS A 106 5.24 -5.95 -2.69
CA LYS A 106 4.22 -4.96 -2.32
C LYS A 106 3.97 -3.95 -3.43
N GLU A 107 5.03 -3.40 -4.01
CA GLU A 107 4.94 -2.47 -5.14
C GLU A 107 4.25 -3.12 -6.35
N TYR A 108 4.61 -4.36 -6.66
CA TYR A 108 3.99 -5.10 -7.77
C TYR A 108 2.49 -5.31 -7.54
N VAL A 109 2.08 -5.82 -6.38
CA VAL A 109 0.66 -6.11 -6.10
C VAL A 109 -0.17 -4.82 -6.01
N SER A 110 0.38 -3.74 -5.45
CA SER A 110 -0.26 -2.43 -5.42
C SER A 110 -0.54 -1.95 -6.84
N ARG A 111 0.49 -1.83 -7.69
CA ARG A 111 0.32 -1.42 -9.09
C ARG A 111 -0.60 -2.34 -9.88
N LYS A 112 -0.51 -3.66 -9.66
CA LYS A 112 -1.38 -4.64 -10.35
C LYS A 112 -2.84 -4.45 -9.95
N SER A 113 -3.12 -4.20 -8.67
CA SER A 113 -4.48 -3.97 -8.17
C SER A 113 -5.10 -2.68 -8.74
N VAL A 114 -4.31 -1.61 -8.86
CA VAL A 114 -4.71 -0.34 -9.49
C VAL A 114 -5.15 -0.57 -10.93
N ILE A 115 -4.30 -1.24 -11.73
CA ILE A 115 -4.60 -1.55 -13.14
C ILE A 115 -5.88 -2.40 -13.24
N GLN A 116 -5.99 -3.47 -12.45
CA GLN A 116 -7.15 -4.36 -12.49
C GLN A 116 -8.45 -3.66 -12.08
N MET A 117 -8.41 -2.78 -11.08
CA MET A 117 -9.58 -2.01 -10.66
C MET A 117 -10.02 -1.03 -11.76
N TRP A 118 -9.06 -0.34 -12.38
CA TRP A 118 -9.35 0.60 -13.46
C TRP A 118 -9.93 -0.11 -14.70
N GLU A 119 -9.36 -1.25 -15.10
CA GLU A 119 -9.87 -2.07 -16.21
C GLU A 119 -11.32 -2.49 -15.96
N LYS A 120 -11.64 -3.00 -14.77
CA LYS A 120 -13.01 -3.37 -14.40
C LYS A 120 -13.97 -2.17 -14.40
N TYR A 121 -13.51 -1.01 -13.95
CA TYR A 121 -14.32 0.20 -14.01
C TYR A 121 -14.60 0.63 -15.46
N LYS A 122 -13.59 0.57 -16.35
CA LYS A 122 -13.77 0.86 -17.78
C LYS A 122 -14.70 -0.11 -18.50
N GLU A 123 -14.82 -1.36 -18.05
CA GLU A 123 -15.83 -2.29 -18.57
C GLU A 123 -17.27 -1.80 -18.29
N ILE A 124 -17.48 -1.10 -17.18
CA ILE A 124 -18.79 -0.58 -16.75
C ILE A 124 -19.01 0.84 -17.29
N GLN A 125 -17.94 1.64 -17.36
CA GLN A 125 -17.95 3.02 -17.82
C GLN A 125 -16.91 3.22 -18.93
N PRO A 126 -17.25 2.86 -20.20
CA PRO A 126 -16.31 2.95 -21.32
C PRO A 126 -15.79 4.36 -21.61
N GLU A 127 -16.58 5.39 -21.24
CA GLU A 127 -16.26 6.81 -21.40
C GLU A 127 -15.40 7.37 -20.25
N ALA A 128 -14.96 6.54 -19.31
CA ALA A 128 -14.04 6.98 -18.25
C ALA A 128 -12.75 7.53 -18.86
N PRO A 129 -12.15 8.58 -18.27
CA PRO A 129 -10.99 9.27 -18.84
C PRO A 129 -9.77 8.33 -18.96
N ASP A 130 -8.75 8.77 -19.69
CA ASP A 130 -7.49 8.01 -19.77
C ASP A 130 -6.55 8.29 -18.60
N ARG A 131 -6.72 9.43 -17.93
CA ARG A 131 -5.94 9.81 -16.75
C ARG A 131 -6.75 9.57 -15.48
N TYR A 132 -6.09 8.98 -14.50
CA TYR A 132 -6.54 8.82 -13.12
C TYR A 132 -5.32 8.91 -12.20
N GLU A 133 -5.57 9.10 -10.92
CA GLU A 133 -4.55 9.07 -9.87
C GLU A 133 -4.84 7.95 -8.88
N ALA A 134 -3.84 7.50 -8.13
CA ALA A 134 -3.99 6.42 -7.16
C ALA A 134 -3.22 6.75 -5.88
N TRP A 135 -3.93 6.82 -4.75
CA TRP A 135 -3.37 7.24 -3.47
C TRP A 135 -4.24 6.75 -2.30
N SER A 136 -3.70 6.74 -1.09
CA SER A 136 -4.42 6.41 0.15
C SER A 136 -4.67 7.66 0.97
N PHE A 137 -5.81 7.74 1.65
CA PHE A 137 -6.04 8.81 2.61
C PHE A 137 -5.09 8.70 3.82
N GLY A 138 -4.73 9.84 4.39
CA GLY A 138 -3.96 9.90 5.64
C GLY A 138 -2.50 9.46 5.50
N ASP A 139 -1.82 9.33 6.63
CA ASP A 139 -0.37 9.08 6.72
C ASP A 139 0.00 7.75 7.42
N SER A 140 -0.99 6.91 7.69
CA SER A 140 -0.83 5.60 8.34
C SER A 140 -1.78 4.57 7.76
N LYS A 141 -1.42 3.29 7.90
CA LYS A 141 -2.23 2.16 7.43
C LYS A 141 -3.64 2.19 8.02
N GLU A 142 -3.74 2.40 9.33
CA GLU A 142 -5.01 2.42 10.05
C GLU A 142 -5.88 3.60 9.60
N MET A 143 -5.28 4.76 9.34
CA MET A 143 -6.00 5.93 8.84
C MET A 143 -6.51 5.69 7.42
N ALA A 144 -5.67 5.16 6.53
CA ALA A 144 -6.07 4.80 5.17
C ALA A 144 -7.25 3.82 5.17
N ASP A 145 -7.17 2.75 5.96
CA ASP A 145 -8.24 1.75 6.09
C ASP A 145 -9.54 2.38 6.64
N ASN A 146 -9.45 3.21 7.69
CA ASN A 146 -10.63 3.85 8.29
C ASN A 146 -11.30 4.85 7.35
N LEU A 147 -10.53 5.70 6.67
CA LEU A 147 -11.05 6.73 5.77
C LEU A 147 -11.59 6.14 4.46
N LEU A 148 -10.96 5.07 3.97
CA LEU A 148 -11.51 4.25 2.88
C LEU A 148 -12.86 3.64 3.27
N ASN A 149 -13.01 3.11 4.49
CA ASN A 149 -14.28 2.55 4.95
C ASN A 149 -15.40 3.60 5.00
N LEU A 150 -15.11 4.82 5.48
CA LEU A 150 -16.06 5.93 5.45
C LEU A 150 -16.44 6.32 4.02
N THR A 151 -15.47 6.31 3.10
CA THR A 151 -15.67 6.59 1.68
C THR A 151 -16.55 5.53 1.02
N ALA A 152 -16.26 4.25 1.25
CA ALA A 152 -17.02 3.12 0.72
C ALA A 152 -18.46 3.05 1.27
N ALA A 153 -18.68 3.58 2.48
CA ALA A 153 -19.99 3.74 3.10
C ALA A 153 -20.77 4.99 2.61
N GLY A 154 -20.14 5.86 1.82
CA GLY A 154 -20.73 7.12 1.36
C GLY A 154 -20.87 8.18 2.47
N VAL A 155 -20.14 8.00 3.57
CA VAL A 155 -20.12 8.94 4.71
C VAL A 155 -19.10 10.05 4.46
N LYS A 156 -17.90 9.68 3.98
CA LYS A 156 -16.86 10.61 3.52
C LYS A 156 -17.03 10.85 2.02
N THR A 157 -17.31 12.10 1.66
CA THR A 157 -17.50 12.58 0.28
C THR A 157 -16.76 13.89 0.03
N ALA A 158 -15.83 14.24 0.91
CA ALA A 158 -14.95 15.39 0.79
C ALA A 158 -13.58 15.06 1.40
N THR A 159 -12.56 15.79 0.96
CA THR A 159 -11.19 15.73 1.48
C THR A 159 -10.57 17.12 1.42
N ALA A 160 -9.58 17.35 2.27
CA ALA A 160 -8.79 18.58 2.29
C ALA A 160 -7.29 18.28 2.15
N SER A 161 -6.57 19.15 1.45
CA SER A 161 -5.12 19.07 1.32
C SER A 161 -4.45 20.44 1.44
N ASN A 162 -3.16 20.44 1.76
CA ASN A 162 -2.39 21.64 2.01
C ASN A 162 -1.93 22.29 0.70
N TYR A 163 -2.52 23.44 0.34
CA TYR A 163 -2.20 24.16 -0.89
C TYR A 163 -0.70 24.51 -1.03
N LEU A 164 -0.01 24.77 0.09
CA LEU A 164 1.39 25.18 0.07
C LEU A 164 2.33 24.06 -0.42
N LEU A 165 1.94 22.78 -0.26
CA LEU A 165 2.72 21.66 -0.79
C LEU A 165 2.69 21.62 -2.32
N TYR A 166 1.51 21.81 -2.93
CA TYR A 166 1.40 21.92 -4.39
C TYR A 166 2.32 23.01 -4.96
N GLN A 167 2.45 24.14 -4.26
CA GLN A 167 3.35 25.21 -4.68
C GLN A 167 4.83 24.82 -4.53
N ALA A 168 5.19 24.16 -3.43
CA ALA A 168 6.56 23.74 -3.16
C ALA A 168 7.04 22.67 -4.14
N GLU A 169 6.15 21.77 -4.53
CA GLU A 169 6.43 20.64 -5.42
C GLU A 169 6.16 20.95 -6.90
N ASN A 170 5.59 22.13 -7.18
CA ASN A 170 5.16 22.56 -8.52
C ASN A 170 4.19 21.55 -9.15
N GLU A 171 3.24 21.08 -8.35
CA GLU A 171 2.17 20.17 -8.75
C GLU A 171 0.87 20.95 -9.06
N PRO A 172 0.08 20.53 -10.07
CA PRO A 172 -1.21 21.14 -10.34
C PRO A 172 -2.22 20.80 -9.24
N LEU A 173 -3.16 21.71 -8.99
CA LEU A 173 -4.32 21.39 -8.17
C LEU A 173 -5.20 20.33 -8.85
N PRO A 174 -5.97 19.55 -8.06
CA PRO A 174 -7.00 18.68 -8.61
C PRO A 174 -8.07 19.50 -9.35
N GLU A 175 -8.75 18.86 -10.30
CA GLU A 175 -9.82 19.47 -11.09
C GLU A 175 -11.08 18.61 -11.06
N PRO A 176 -12.28 19.21 -11.17
CA PRO A 176 -13.51 18.44 -11.35
C PRO A 176 -13.43 17.47 -12.53
N GLY A 177 -13.86 16.24 -12.32
CA GLY A 177 -13.75 15.13 -13.28
C GLY A 177 -12.51 14.25 -13.09
N LEU A 178 -11.58 14.61 -12.20
CA LEU A 178 -10.45 13.75 -11.85
C LEU A 178 -10.94 12.47 -11.15
N HIS A 179 -10.56 11.31 -11.67
CA HIS A 179 -10.78 10.02 -11.03
C HIS A 179 -9.59 9.64 -10.15
N ASN A 180 -9.90 9.30 -8.91
CA ASN A 180 -8.94 8.90 -7.89
C ASN A 180 -9.24 7.47 -7.46
N ILE A 181 -8.28 6.56 -7.65
CA ILE A 181 -8.32 5.21 -7.10
C ILE A 181 -7.82 5.29 -5.66
N ILE A 182 -8.71 5.01 -4.72
CA ILE A 182 -8.40 5.02 -3.30
C ILE A 182 -7.84 3.66 -2.91
N LEU A 183 -6.62 3.69 -2.37
CA LEU A 183 -5.89 2.54 -1.85
C LEU A 183 -6.23 2.33 -0.37
N ASP A 184 -6.26 1.06 0.05
CA ASP A 184 -6.26 0.69 1.45
C ASP A 184 -4.88 0.90 2.10
N GLY A 185 -4.76 0.65 3.39
CA GLY A 185 -3.53 0.84 4.13
C GLY A 185 -2.43 -0.18 3.83
N ASP A 186 -2.70 -1.21 3.02
CA ASP A 186 -1.67 -2.09 2.41
C ASP A 186 -1.28 -1.65 1.00
N GLY A 187 -1.86 -0.55 0.50
CA GLY A 187 -1.62 -0.01 -0.83
C GLY A 187 -2.40 -0.71 -1.94
N ILE A 188 -3.46 -1.47 -1.60
CA ILE A 188 -4.28 -2.21 -2.55
C ILE A 188 -5.50 -1.37 -2.94
N ALA A 189 -5.78 -1.29 -4.24
CA ALA A 189 -6.90 -0.53 -4.77
C ALA A 189 -8.25 -1.09 -4.29
N ALA A 190 -9.08 -0.21 -3.71
CA ALA A 190 -10.34 -0.61 -3.07
C ALA A 190 -11.57 0.17 -3.56
N ALA A 191 -11.41 1.43 -3.95
CA ALA A 191 -12.50 2.26 -4.46
C ALA A 191 -12.02 3.21 -5.56
N ILE A 192 -12.96 3.76 -6.34
CA ILE A 192 -12.73 4.86 -7.27
C ILE A 192 -13.71 5.97 -6.91
N VAL A 193 -13.18 7.18 -6.71
CA VAL A 193 -13.97 8.39 -6.54
C VAL A 193 -13.71 9.35 -7.69
N GLU A 194 -14.68 10.21 -7.98
CA GLU A 194 -14.56 11.29 -8.96
C GLU A 194 -14.71 12.63 -8.25
N THR A 195 -13.71 13.51 -8.40
CA THR A 195 -13.76 14.88 -7.87
C THR A 195 -14.87 15.65 -8.59
N THR A 196 -15.75 16.27 -7.82
CA THR A 196 -16.94 16.99 -8.30
C THR A 196 -16.81 18.50 -8.17
N SER A 197 -16.03 18.97 -7.19
CA SER A 197 -15.70 20.39 -7.01
C SER A 197 -14.38 20.53 -6.28
N VAL A 198 -13.65 21.61 -6.59
CA VAL A 198 -12.42 22.00 -5.90
C VAL A 198 -12.51 23.49 -5.57
N GLU A 199 -12.28 23.83 -4.31
CA GLU A 199 -12.27 25.20 -3.82
C GLU A 199 -11.03 25.42 -2.96
N VAL A 200 -10.39 26.58 -3.08
CA VAL A 200 -9.28 26.97 -2.20
C VAL A 200 -9.80 28.03 -1.24
N VAL A 201 -9.81 27.72 0.05
CA VAL A 201 -10.29 28.61 1.11
C VAL A 201 -9.26 28.71 2.24
N PRO A 202 -9.23 29.82 3.00
CA PRO A 202 -8.47 29.87 4.24
C PRO A 202 -8.91 28.77 5.22
N PHE A 203 -7.97 28.17 5.96
CA PHE A 203 -8.26 27.11 6.94
C PHE A 203 -9.37 27.49 7.94
N ASN A 204 -9.35 28.72 8.44
CA ASN A 204 -10.37 29.23 9.36
C ASN A 204 -11.74 29.51 8.70
N GLU A 205 -11.81 29.53 7.38
CA GLU A 205 -13.04 29.71 6.59
C GLU A 205 -13.63 28.38 6.07
N VAL A 206 -12.98 27.24 6.32
CA VAL A 206 -13.57 25.92 6.05
C VAL A 206 -14.90 25.78 6.79
N THR A 207 -15.93 25.36 6.05
CA THR A 207 -17.32 25.38 6.51
C THR A 207 -17.68 24.14 7.33
N GLU A 208 -18.71 24.26 8.17
CA GLU A 208 -19.29 23.10 8.87
C GLU A 208 -19.82 22.05 7.89
N GLU A 209 -20.31 22.48 6.72
CA GLU A 209 -20.74 21.55 5.66
C GLU A 209 -19.57 20.72 5.14
N HIS A 210 -18.42 21.34 4.84
CA HIS A 210 -17.24 20.61 4.36
C HIS A 210 -16.76 19.61 5.41
N ALA A 211 -16.61 20.04 6.67
CA ALA A 211 -16.25 19.17 7.78
C ALA A 211 -17.23 18.00 7.95
N TYR A 212 -18.53 18.24 7.78
CA TYR A 212 -19.53 17.17 7.85
C TYR A 212 -19.39 16.16 6.71
N LEU A 213 -19.09 16.63 5.49
CA LEU A 213 -18.87 15.79 4.31
C LEU A 213 -17.55 15.01 4.36
N GLU A 214 -16.54 15.48 5.09
CA GLU A 214 -15.32 14.70 5.37
C GLU A 214 -15.61 13.47 6.24
N GLY A 215 -16.71 13.48 7.00
CA GLY A 215 -17.28 12.28 7.61
C GLY A 215 -16.51 11.69 8.80
N GLU A 216 -15.46 12.36 9.26
CA GLU A 216 -14.57 11.88 10.32
C GLU A 216 -15.07 12.27 11.73
N GLY A 217 -14.67 11.50 12.74
CA GLY A 217 -14.98 11.77 14.15
C GLY A 217 -16.47 11.97 14.43
N ASP A 218 -16.80 13.07 15.11
CA ASP A 218 -18.18 13.49 15.39
C ASP A 218 -18.81 14.34 14.26
N ARG A 219 -18.12 14.46 13.11
CA ARG A 219 -18.50 15.25 11.93
C ARG A 219 -18.69 16.73 12.21
N SER A 220 -18.10 17.24 13.29
CA SER A 220 -18.13 18.67 13.61
C SER A 220 -16.94 19.41 13.03
N LEU A 221 -17.12 20.71 12.75
CA LEU A 221 -16.03 21.61 12.35
C LEU A 221 -14.94 21.72 13.43
N ARG A 222 -15.31 21.60 14.71
CA ARG A 222 -14.35 21.60 15.82
C ARG A 222 -13.40 20.41 15.72
N TYR A 223 -13.94 19.21 15.54
CA TYR A 223 -13.13 18.00 15.35
C TYR A 223 -12.27 18.12 14.10
N TRP A 224 -12.85 18.55 12.98
CA TRP A 224 -12.14 18.76 11.72
C TRP A 224 -10.92 19.68 11.90
N ARG A 225 -11.09 20.83 12.57
CA ARG A 225 -9.98 21.77 12.82
C ARG A 225 -8.88 21.16 13.68
N GLU A 226 -9.25 20.45 14.75
CA GLU A 226 -8.29 19.82 15.66
C GLU A 226 -7.40 18.80 14.95
N VAL A 227 -7.98 17.92 14.12
CA VAL A 227 -7.22 16.89 13.41
C VAL A 227 -6.42 17.47 12.24
N HIS A 228 -6.99 18.41 11.48
CA HIS A 228 -6.31 18.99 10.31
C HIS A 228 -5.20 19.97 10.72
N GLU A 229 -5.34 20.72 11.82
CA GLU A 229 -4.24 21.54 12.33
C GLU A 229 -3.03 20.68 12.68
N ALA A 230 -3.23 19.56 13.40
CA ALA A 230 -2.16 18.64 13.73
C ALA A 230 -1.53 18.00 12.48
N PHE A 231 -2.36 17.59 11.52
CA PHE A 231 -1.92 16.98 10.26
C PHE A 231 -1.13 17.97 9.38
N PHE A 232 -1.69 19.14 9.08
CA PHE A 232 -1.03 20.17 8.28
C PHE A 232 0.22 20.74 8.96
N THR A 233 0.24 20.83 10.31
CA THR A 233 1.47 21.20 11.04
C THR A 233 2.60 20.20 10.81
N LYS A 234 2.29 18.90 10.64
CA LYS A 234 3.30 17.89 10.33
C LYS A 234 3.80 18.04 8.90
N GLU A 235 2.89 18.18 7.93
CA GLU A 235 3.21 18.37 6.52
C GLU A 235 4.07 19.62 6.26
N LEU A 236 3.70 20.76 6.86
CA LEU A 236 4.41 22.03 6.63
C LEU A 236 5.88 21.98 7.06
N LYS A 237 6.24 21.10 8.02
CA LYS A 237 7.64 20.93 8.42
C LYS A 237 8.51 20.40 7.28
N GLU A 238 7.95 19.67 6.33
CA GLU A 238 8.69 19.14 5.18
C GLU A 238 9.19 20.26 4.26
N ILE A 239 8.49 21.40 4.24
CA ILE A 239 8.85 22.60 3.49
C ILE A 239 9.39 23.74 4.37
N ASN A 240 9.80 23.43 5.62
CA ASN A 240 10.23 24.41 6.62
C ASN A 240 9.23 25.55 6.88
N GLY A 241 7.93 25.23 6.80
CA GLY A 241 6.83 26.14 7.13
C GLY A 241 6.22 25.85 8.50
N ASP A 242 5.44 26.82 9.00
CA ASP A 242 4.65 26.70 10.22
C ASP A 242 3.16 26.86 9.88
N PHE A 243 2.30 26.21 10.67
CA PHE A 243 0.85 26.33 10.54
C PHE A 243 0.36 27.74 10.90
N TYR A 244 -0.66 28.22 10.19
CA TYR A 244 -1.37 29.47 10.51
C TYR A 244 -2.82 29.42 10.03
N ASP A 245 -3.74 30.02 10.79
CA ASP A 245 -5.19 29.91 10.61
C ASP A 245 -5.73 30.37 9.24
N THR A 246 -4.99 31.21 8.52
CA THR A 246 -5.38 31.69 7.19
C THR A 246 -4.63 30.99 6.06
N MET A 247 -3.95 29.88 6.33
CA MET A 247 -3.29 29.11 5.29
C MET A 247 -4.31 28.60 4.27
N PRO A 248 -3.99 28.64 2.97
CA PRO A 248 -4.88 28.13 1.94
C PRO A 248 -5.01 26.60 2.05
N VAL A 249 -6.25 26.12 2.03
CA VAL A 249 -6.61 24.70 2.04
C VAL A 249 -7.35 24.39 0.75
N VAL A 250 -6.92 23.34 0.06
CA VAL A 250 -7.64 22.81 -1.11
C VAL A 250 -8.73 21.89 -0.59
N CYS A 251 -9.97 22.29 -0.74
CA CYS A 251 -11.15 21.55 -0.34
C CYS A 251 -11.78 20.88 -1.58
N GLU A 252 -11.77 19.55 -1.61
CA GLU A 252 -12.39 18.76 -2.66
C GLU A 252 -13.70 18.13 -2.17
N LYS A 253 -14.72 18.11 -3.02
CA LYS A 253 -15.88 17.21 -2.86
C LYS A 253 -15.80 16.15 -3.94
N PHE A 254 -16.10 14.91 -3.61
CA PHE A 254 -16.08 13.81 -4.56
C PHE A 254 -17.29 12.89 -4.39
N ARG A 255 -17.51 12.04 -5.39
CA ARG A 255 -18.50 10.95 -5.32
C ARG A 255 -17.85 9.60 -5.55
N LEU A 256 -18.29 8.59 -4.82
CA LEU A 256 -17.91 7.20 -5.08
C LEU A 256 -18.54 6.73 -6.39
N VAL A 257 -17.72 6.27 -7.34
CA VAL A 257 -18.18 5.78 -8.66
C VAL A 257 -17.98 4.29 -8.83
N TYR A 258 -17.05 3.68 -8.10
CA TYR A 258 -16.80 2.24 -8.12
C TYR A 258 -16.20 1.77 -6.81
N LYS A 259 -16.51 0.54 -6.39
CA LYS A 259 -15.85 -0.16 -5.29
C LYS A 259 -15.85 -1.66 -5.53
N LYS A 260 -14.91 -2.35 -4.90
CA LYS A 260 -14.82 -3.81 -4.92
C LYS A 260 -15.99 -4.47 -4.18
#